data_AF-A0A2V9GSV3-F1
#
_entry.id   AF-A0A2V9GSV3-F1
#
_cell.length_a   1.000
_cell.length_b   1.000
_cell.length_c   1.000
_cell.angle_alpha   90.00
_cell.angle_beta   90.00
_cell.angle_gamma   90.00
#
_symmetry.space_group_name_H-M   'P 1'
#
loop_
_entity.id
_entity.type
_entity.pdbx_description
1 polymer ?
#
loop_
_entity_poly.entity_id
_entity_poly.type
_entity_poly.pdbx_seq_one_letter_code
_entity_poly.pdbx_strand_id
1 'polypeptide(L)'
;MDPAPSLPHAANAAAPPPVDKRSAFYDLIAFFLESGIQIWVRITGKRIREADAPWLRCPLGERGRIGTRIYERIARDENLQIQIPPGAGLIPDFDALRGPGFNPDAVHPAIRHFYEHAATYHLEVWTEVSLAGRFFLWLLVEFISRRMDQLNFPISSLEVAKGMSSEVVQLLD
;
A
#
# COMPACT_ATOMS: atom_id res chain seq x y z
N MET A 1 7.64 42.82 -12.18
CA MET A 1 8.37 42.11 -11.12
C MET A 1 7.37 41.91 -10.00
N ASP A 2 6.57 40.86 -10.13
CA ASP A 2 5.55 40.52 -9.13
C ASP A 2 6.19 39.72 -8.00
N PRO A 3 5.90 40.01 -6.73
CA PRO A 3 6.32 39.16 -5.63
C PRO A 3 5.50 37.85 -5.64
N ALA A 4 6.21 36.73 -5.44
CA ALA A 4 5.64 35.39 -5.36
C ALA A 4 4.58 35.29 -4.23
N PRO A 5 3.50 34.50 -4.41
CA PRO A 5 2.53 34.26 -3.36
C PRO A 5 3.16 33.38 -2.26
N SER A 6 3.06 33.87 -1.03
CA SER A 6 3.49 33.20 0.19
C SER A 6 2.66 31.94 0.46
N LEU A 7 3.35 30.82 0.71
CA LEU A 7 2.77 29.56 1.19
C LEU A 7 2.08 29.76 2.54
N PRO A 8 0.79 29.41 2.71
CA PRO A 8 0.19 29.28 4.02
C PRO A 8 0.22 27.81 4.44
N HIS A 9 1.11 27.43 5.36
CA HIS A 9 0.82 26.36 6.33
C HIS A 9 1.74 26.47 7.53
N ALA A 10 1.31 27.31 8.48
CA ALA A 10 1.76 27.21 9.86
C ALA A 10 1.45 25.80 10.36
N ALA A 11 2.47 25.15 10.89
CA ALA A 11 2.43 23.83 11.45
C ALA A 11 1.34 23.70 12.52
N ASN A 12 0.28 22.94 12.22
CA ASN A 12 -0.46 22.27 13.27
C ASN A 12 0.46 21.18 13.81
N ALA A 13 1.18 21.51 14.88
CA ALA A 13 1.83 20.52 15.72
C ALA A 13 0.74 19.63 16.32
N ALA A 14 0.42 18.54 15.63
CA ALA A 14 -0.43 17.50 16.16
C ALA A 14 0.17 17.02 17.48
N ALA A 15 -0.67 16.95 18.52
CA ALA A 15 -0.29 16.36 19.80
C ALA A 15 0.38 14.99 19.57
N PRO A 16 1.40 14.61 20.37
CA PRO A 16 1.99 13.29 20.26
C PRO A 16 0.87 12.23 20.34
N PRO A 17 0.89 11.21 19.47
CA PRO A 17 -0.15 10.20 19.47
C PRO A 17 -0.27 9.59 20.87
N PRO A 18 -1.48 9.29 21.36
CA PRO A 18 -1.67 8.74 22.69
C PRO A 18 -0.82 7.48 22.87
N VAL A 19 -0.11 7.40 24.00
CA VAL A 19 0.71 6.24 24.35
C VAL A 19 -0.19 5.02 24.41
N ASP A 20 0.07 4.09 23.50
CA ASP A 20 -0.74 2.90 23.28
C ASP A 20 -0.67 1.99 24.50
N LYS A 21 -1.71 2.00 25.34
CA LYS A 21 -1.83 1.11 26.50
C LYS A 21 -2.30 -0.28 26.04
N ARG A 22 -1.55 -0.92 25.13
CA ARG A 22 -1.83 -2.30 24.72
C ARG A 22 -1.43 -3.25 25.84
N SER A 23 -2.33 -4.16 26.19
CA SER A 23 -2.04 -5.16 27.23
C SER A 23 -1.22 -6.31 26.66
N ALA A 24 -0.40 -6.97 27.48
CA ALA A 24 0.39 -8.13 27.08
C ALA A 24 -0.44 -9.26 26.43
N PHE A 25 -1.73 -9.32 26.73
CA PHE A 25 -2.67 -10.25 26.11
C PHE A 25 -2.91 -9.95 24.62
N TYR A 26 -2.99 -8.66 24.24
CA TYR A 26 -3.11 -8.26 22.83
C TYR A 26 -1.89 -8.69 22.02
N ASP A 27 -0.69 -8.43 22.54
CA ASP A 27 0.56 -8.78 21.86
C ASP A 27 0.70 -10.30 21.69
N LEU A 28 0.22 -11.07 22.68
CA LEU A 28 0.22 -12.53 22.62
C LEU A 28 -0.69 -13.05 21.49
N ILE A 29 -1.92 -12.53 21.37
CA ILE A 29 -2.84 -12.91 20.29
C ILE A 29 -2.24 -12.55 18.94
N ALA A 30 -1.74 -11.32 18.78
CA ALA A 30 -1.11 -10.87 17.54
C ALA A 30 0.08 -11.78 17.16
N PHE A 31 0.93 -12.13 18.12
CA PHE A 31 2.06 -13.03 17.88
C PHE A 31 1.63 -14.40 17.36
N PHE A 32 0.59 -15.02 17.93
CA PHE A 32 0.09 -16.31 17.47
C PHE A 32 -0.53 -16.23 16.07
N LEU A 33 -1.27 -15.17 15.78
CA LEU A 33 -1.85 -14.96 14.44
C LEU A 33 -0.77 -14.74 13.38
N GLU A 34 0.21 -13.87 13.66
CA GLU A 34 1.36 -13.64 12.78
C GLU A 34 2.13 -14.94 12.54
N SER A 35 2.40 -15.69 13.59
CA SER A 35 3.09 -16.98 13.50
C SER A 35 2.29 -18.00 12.69
N GLY A 36 0.98 -18.07 12.89
CA GLY A 36 0.08 -18.94 12.14
C GLY A 36 0.10 -18.64 10.64
N ILE A 37 0.02 -17.36 10.26
CA ILE A 37 0.12 -16.91 8.86
C ILE A 37 1.49 -17.30 8.29
N GLN A 38 2.58 -17.05 9.02
CA GLN A 38 3.93 -17.39 8.57
C GLN A 38 4.12 -18.90 8.39
N ILE A 39 3.60 -19.73 9.30
CA ILE A 39 3.65 -21.19 9.21
C ILE A 39 2.85 -21.66 8.00
N TRP A 40 1.64 -21.13 7.82
CA TRP A 40 0.79 -21.48 6.68
C TRP A 40 1.49 -21.18 5.35
N VAL A 41 2.01 -19.96 5.18
CA VAL A 41 2.78 -19.56 3.97
C VAL A 41 4.02 -20.43 3.77
N ARG A 42 4.72 -20.83 4.85
CA ARG A 42 5.88 -21.74 4.73
C ARG A 42 5.51 -23.15 4.31
N ILE A 43 4.34 -23.64 4.71
CA ILE A 43 3.84 -24.97 4.38
C ILE A 43 3.30 -25.00 2.94
N THR A 44 2.57 -23.97 2.52
CA THR A 44 1.93 -23.91 1.20
C THR A 44 2.83 -23.29 0.12
N GLY A 45 3.84 -22.52 0.53
CA GLY A 45 4.74 -21.82 -0.36
C GLY A 45 5.78 -22.72 -1.01
N LYS A 46 6.41 -22.19 -2.07
CA LYS A 46 7.52 -22.81 -2.79
C LYS A 46 8.79 -22.02 -2.56
N ARG A 47 9.90 -22.71 -2.26
CA ARG A 47 11.23 -22.09 -2.27
C ARG A 47 11.70 -21.92 -3.71
N ILE A 48 12.06 -20.69 -4.07
CA ILE A 48 12.56 -20.33 -5.40
C ILE A 48 13.92 -19.67 -5.19
N ARG A 49 14.90 -20.01 -6.02
CA ARG A 49 16.19 -19.30 -6.02
C ARG A 49 15.97 -17.98 -6.75
N GLU A 50 16.51 -16.89 -6.21
CA GLU A 50 16.35 -15.56 -6.80
C GLU A 50 16.81 -15.49 -8.25
N ALA A 51 17.90 -16.20 -8.59
CA ALA A 51 18.41 -16.29 -9.97
C ALA A 51 17.42 -16.91 -10.96
N ASP A 52 16.52 -17.79 -10.51
CA ASP A 52 15.50 -18.42 -11.37
C ASP A 52 14.27 -17.52 -11.56
N ALA A 53 14.09 -16.51 -10.72
CA ALA A 53 12.97 -15.56 -10.78
C ALA A 53 13.41 -14.13 -10.39
N PRO A 54 14.25 -13.46 -11.21
CA PRO A 54 14.75 -12.12 -10.89
C PRO A 54 13.64 -11.08 -10.70
N TRP A 55 12.48 -11.29 -11.34
CA TRP A 55 11.29 -10.44 -11.22
C TRP A 55 10.64 -10.49 -9.82
N LEU A 56 11.01 -11.45 -8.95
CA LEU A 56 10.61 -11.48 -7.55
C LEU A 56 11.51 -10.63 -6.65
N ARG A 57 12.62 -10.10 -7.18
CA ARG A 57 13.48 -9.20 -6.43
C ARG A 57 12.73 -7.89 -6.18
N CYS A 58 12.31 -7.68 -4.95
CA CYS A 58 11.64 -6.46 -4.51
C CYS A 58 12.16 -6.03 -3.14
N PRO A 59 12.09 -4.72 -2.82
CA PRO A 59 12.40 -4.25 -1.49
C PRO A 59 11.41 -4.85 -0.48
N LEU A 60 11.95 -5.46 0.58
CA LEU A 60 11.17 -6.06 1.64
C LEU A 60 11.02 -5.09 2.81
N GLY A 61 9.82 -5.03 3.38
CA GLY A 61 9.56 -4.25 4.59
C GLY A 61 10.33 -4.80 5.79
N GLU A 62 10.75 -3.91 6.68
CA GLU A 62 11.29 -4.29 7.99
C GLU A 62 10.20 -4.85 8.91
N ARG A 63 10.61 -5.52 9.99
CA ARG A 63 9.67 -5.96 11.03
C ARG A 63 9.06 -4.75 11.73
N GLY A 64 7.74 -4.77 11.93
CA GLY A 64 7.02 -3.73 12.68
C GLY A 64 6.15 -2.84 11.80
N ARG A 65 6.03 -1.57 12.17
CA ARG A 65 5.22 -0.60 11.41
C ARG A 65 5.94 -0.21 10.13
N ILE A 66 5.35 -0.55 8.99
CA ILE A 66 5.92 -0.26 7.67
C ILE A 66 5.37 1.08 7.17
N GLY A 67 4.04 1.20 7.09
CA GLY A 67 3.35 2.40 6.58
C GLY A 67 3.91 2.87 5.22
N THR A 68 3.87 4.17 4.97
CA THR A 68 4.42 4.80 3.75
C THR A 68 5.93 5.01 3.80
N ARG A 69 6.57 4.85 4.97
CA ARG A 69 8.01 5.07 5.17
C ARG A 69 8.90 4.11 4.39
N ILE A 70 8.34 3.00 3.90
CA ILE A 70 9.07 2.07 3.04
C ILE A 70 9.55 2.76 1.76
N TYR A 71 8.74 3.65 1.17
CA TYR A 71 9.11 4.36 -0.06
C TYR A 71 10.26 5.36 0.17
N GLU A 72 10.24 6.09 1.29
CA GLU A 72 11.33 6.98 1.70
C GLU A 72 12.65 6.25 1.92
N ARG A 73 12.57 5.03 2.46
CA ARG A 73 13.73 4.19 2.68
C ARG A 73 14.29 3.65 1.36
N ILE A 74 13.44 3.09 0.51
CA ILE A 74 13.85 2.59 -0.82
C ILE A 74 14.54 3.72 -1.58
N ALA A 75 13.94 4.91 -1.58
CA ALA A 75 14.52 6.08 -2.22
C ALA A 75 15.92 6.43 -1.66
N ARG A 76 16.12 6.36 -0.34
CA ARG A 76 17.43 6.60 0.27
C ARG A 76 18.46 5.52 -0.08
N ASP A 77 18.07 4.26 0.03
CA ASP A 77 18.97 3.12 -0.11
C ASP A 77 19.41 2.92 -1.57
N GLU A 78 18.53 3.25 -2.51
CA GLU A 78 18.78 3.18 -3.96
C GLU A 78 19.12 4.55 -4.58
N ASN A 79 19.20 5.62 -3.79
CA ASN A 79 19.49 6.99 -4.22
C ASN A 79 18.50 7.53 -5.28
N LEU A 80 17.21 7.27 -5.08
CA LEU A 80 16.10 7.70 -5.93
C LEU A 80 15.45 8.97 -5.41
N GLN A 81 14.80 9.70 -6.31
CA GLN A 81 13.94 10.84 -6.02
C GLN A 81 12.48 10.40 -5.88
N ILE A 82 11.78 10.99 -4.93
CA ILE A 82 10.35 10.74 -4.70
C ILE A 82 9.54 11.85 -5.36
N GLN A 83 8.59 11.48 -6.21
CA GLN A 83 7.64 12.40 -6.83
C GLN A 83 6.21 11.88 -6.67
N ILE A 84 5.24 12.81 -6.55
CA ILE A 84 3.81 12.51 -6.50
C ILE A 84 3.09 13.41 -7.51
N PRO A 85 3.29 13.20 -8.83
CA PRO A 85 2.61 14.00 -9.82
C PRO A 85 1.10 13.70 -9.84
N PRO A 86 0.23 14.70 -10.09
CA PRO A 86 -1.23 14.52 -10.07
C PRO A 86 -1.75 13.57 -11.16
N GLY A 87 -0.97 13.36 -12.23
CA GLY A 87 -1.29 12.42 -13.32
C GLY A 87 -0.49 11.13 -13.29
N ALA A 88 0.13 10.78 -12.15
CA ALA A 88 0.98 9.61 -12.04
C ALA A 88 0.25 8.29 -12.36
N GLY A 89 0.90 7.45 -13.17
CA GLY A 89 0.51 6.07 -13.42
C GLY A 89 1.19 5.07 -12.50
N LEU A 90 0.59 3.89 -12.37
CA LEU A 90 1.22 2.70 -11.77
C LEU A 90 2.40 2.22 -12.61
N ILE A 91 2.34 2.44 -13.91
CA ILE A 91 3.44 2.25 -14.85
C ILE A 91 3.56 3.49 -15.74
N PRO A 92 4.78 3.90 -16.11
CA PRO A 92 4.99 5.12 -16.90
C PRO A 92 4.54 4.96 -18.37
N ASP A 93 4.68 3.75 -18.92
CA ASP A 93 4.29 3.41 -20.29
C ASP A 93 3.81 1.96 -20.33
N PHE A 94 2.58 1.73 -20.79
CA PHE A 94 2.00 0.40 -20.87
C PHE A 94 2.68 -0.46 -21.95
N ASP A 95 3.31 0.16 -22.96
CA ASP A 95 4.07 -0.56 -23.98
C ASP A 95 5.36 -1.20 -23.43
N ALA A 96 5.84 -0.77 -22.25
CA ALA A 96 6.95 -1.42 -21.55
C ALA A 96 6.63 -2.88 -21.16
N LEU A 97 5.35 -3.26 -21.09
CA LEU A 97 4.92 -4.64 -20.81
C LEU A 97 4.96 -5.54 -22.05
N ARG A 98 5.26 -5.00 -23.25
CA ARG A 98 5.29 -5.77 -24.49
C ARG A 98 6.32 -6.91 -24.41
N GLY A 99 5.87 -8.11 -24.76
CA GLY A 99 6.76 -9.27 -24.78
C GLY A 99 6.16 -10.47 -25.52
N PRO A 100 6.88 -11.60 -25.61
CA PRO A 100 6.44 -12.78 -26.37
C PRO A 100 5.07 -13.33 -25.95
N GLY A 101 4.68 -13.12 -24.69
CA GLY A 101 3.39 -13.56 -24.13
C GLY A 101 2.37 -12.43 -23.92
N PHE A 102 2.68 -11.19 -24.29
CA PHE A 102 1.82 -10.05 -24.00
C PHE A 102 1.87 -9.00 -25.11
N ASN A 103 0.70 -8.72 -25.69
CA ASN A 103 0.51 -7.66 -26.67
C ASN A 103 -0.31 -6.50 -26.07
N PRO A 104 0.32 -5.36 -25.75
CA PRO A 104 -0.37 -4.16 -25.26
C PRO A 104 -1.49 -3.66 -26.17
N ASP A 105 -1.39 -3.85 -27.49
CA ASP A 105 -2.37 -3.35 -28.46
C ASP A 105 -3.66 -4.16 -28.45
N ALA A 106 -3.63 -5.37 -27.88
CA ALA A 106 -4.82 -6.18 -27.66
C ALA A 106 -5.59 -5.77 -26.39
N VAL A 107 -5.02 -4.91 -25.56
CA VAL A 107 -5.65 -4.42 -24.32
C VAL A 107 -6.50 -3.19 -24.64
N HIS A 108 -7.69 -3.14 -24.05
CA HIS A 108 -8.60 -2.02 -24.24
C HIS A 108 -7.94 -0.69 -23.83
N PRO A 109 -8.04 0.40 -24.64
CA PRO A 109 -7.36 1.66 -24.37
C PRO A 109 -7.66 2.26 -23.00
N ALA A 110 -8.88 2.11 -22.50
CA ALA A 110 -9.25 2.59 -21.16
C ALA A 110 -8.46 1.89 -20.03
N ILE A 111 -8.08 0.63 -20.20
CA ILE A 111 -7.25 -0.09 -19.23
C ILE A 111 -5.83 0.46 -19.28
N ARG A 112 -5.28 0.64 -20.48
CA ARG A 112 -3.95 1.25 -20.67
C ARG A 112 -3.87 2.62 -20.00
N HIS A 113 -4.85 3.48 -20.30
CA HIS A 113 -4.97 4.82 -19.73
C HIS A 113 -5.04 4.79 -18.20
N PHE A 114 -5.81 3.87 -17.60
CA PHE A 114 -5.87 3.71 -16.14
C PHE A 114 -4.49 3.39 -15.54
N TYR A 115 -3.75 2.45 -16.10
CA TYR A 115 -2.44 2.07 -15.57
C TYR A 115 -1.39 3.19 -15.74
N GLU A 116 -1.49 3.99 -16.80
CA GLU A 116 -0.61 5.13 -17.08
C GLU A 116 -0.98 6.41 -16.32
N HIS A 117 -2.23 6.54 -15.83
CA HIS A 117 -2.74 7.75 -15.19
C HIS A 117 -3.57 7.44 -13.93
N ALA A 118 -3.22 6.41 -13.19
CA ALA A 118 -4.03 5.89 -12.08
C ALA A 118 -4.40 6.94 -11.02
N ALA A 119 -3.53 7.93 -10.77
CA ALA A 119 -3.78 9.02 -9.84
C ALA A 119 -4.98 9.91 -10.24
N THR A 120 -5.39 9.93 -11.51
CA THR A 120 -6.54 10.73 -11.98
C THR A 120 -7.88 10.03 -11.76
N TYR A 121 -7.88 8.79 -11.28
CA TYR A 121 -9.08 8.00 -11.05
C TYR A 121 -9.49 8.04 -9.58
N HIS A 122 -10.79 8.22 -9.34
CA HIS A 122 -11.37 8.11 -8.01
C HIS A 122 -11.86 6.68 -7.77
N LEU A 123 -11.39 6.08 -6.68
CA LEU A 123 -11.79 4.75 -6.26
C LEU A 123 -12.94 4.85 -5.25
N GLU A 124 -14.10 4.34 -5.62
CA GLU A 124 -15.22 4.13 -4.70
C GLU A 124 -15.33 2.63 -4.41
N VAL A 125 -15.37 2.27 -3.13
CA VAL A 125 -15.51 0.87 -2.71
C VAL A 125 -16.65 0.76 -1.72
N TRP A 126 -17.54 -0.19 -1.98
CA TRP A 126 -18.57 -0.62 -1.05
C TRP A 126 -18.36 -2.09 -0.72
N THR A 127 -18.29 -2.41 0.57
CA THR A 127 -18.11 -3.79 1.03
C THR A 127 -19.30 -4.19 1.87
N GLU A 128 -19.95 -5.29 1.49
CA GLU A 128 -20.93 -5.96 2.34
C GLU A 128 -20.44 -7.36 2.66
N VAL A 129 -20.25 -7.62 3.95
CA VAL A 129 -19.75 -8.90 4.47
C VAL A 129 -20.73 -9.47 5.49
N SER A 130 -20.88 -10.80 5.47
CA SER A 130 -21.67 -11.55 6.45
C SER A 130 -21.17 -11.30 7.88
N LEU A 131 -22.00 -11.58 8.88
CA LEU A 131 -21.63 -11.34 10.29
C LEU A 131 -20.35 -12.08 10.69
N ALA A 132 -20.20 -13.34 10.26
CA ALA A 132 -18.97 -14.10 10.48
C ALA A 132 -17.78 -13.46 9.76
N GLY A 133 -17.97 -13.03 8.51
CA GLY A 133 -16.94 -12.32 7.75
C GLY A 133 -16.47 -11.03 8.42
N ARG A 134 -17.39 -10.25 9.01
CA ARG A 134 -17.08 -9.04 9.78
C ARG A 134 -16.19 -9.35 10.99
N PHE A 135 -16.48 -10.44 11.71
CA PHE A 135 -15.66 -10.86 12.84
C PHE A 135 -14.22 -11.22 12.42
N PHE A 136 -14.07 -11.99 11.33
CA PHE A 136 -12.74 -12.34 10.81
C PHE A 136 -11.98 -11.11 10.30
N LEU A 137 -12.65 -10.22 9.58
CA LEU A 137 -12.05 -8.98 9.09
C LEU A 137 -11.63 -8.07 10.24
N TRP A 138 -12.45 -7.95 11.28
CA TRP A 138 -12.11 -7.21 12.50
C TRP A 138 -10.84 -7.78 13.17
N LEU A 139 -10.76 -9.10 13.32
CA LEU A 139 -9.58 -9.75 13.90
C LEU A 139 -8.31 -9.49 13.07
N LEU A 140 -8.41 -9.57 11.74
CA LEU A 140 -7.30 -9.24 10.84
C LEU A 140 -6.87 -7.78 10.99
N VAL A 141 -7.82 -6.85 10.94
CA VAL A 141 -7.51 -5.40 10.99
C VAL A 141 -6.94 -5.00 12.34
N GLU A 142 -7.52 -5.48 13.44
CA GLU A 142 -7.14 -5.11 14.80
C GLU A 142 -5.75 -5.63 15.17
N PHE A 143 -5.46 -6.90 14.88
CA PHE A 143 -4.24 -7.55 15.34
C PHE A 143 -3.09 -7.50 14.33
N ILE A 144 -3.38 -7.36 13.03
CA ILE A 144 -2.36 -7.41 11.96
C ILE A 144 -2.28 -6.07 11.22
N SER A 145 -3.34 -5.66 10.51
CA SER A 145 -3.29 -4.52 9.57
C SER A 145 -2.89 -3.21 10.23
N ARG A 146 -3.50 -2.88 11.38
CA ARG A 146 -3.19 -1.64 12.12
C ARG A 146 -1.75 -1.57 12.62
N ARG A 147 -1.14 -2.73 12.92
CA ARG A 147 0.26 -2.80 13.38
C ARG A 147 1.24 -2.57 12.24
N MET A 148 0.91 -3.08 11.06
CA MET A 148 1.70 -2.87 9.83
C MET A 148 1.45 -1.51 9.19
N ASP A 149 0.32 -0.88 9.51
CA ASP A 149 -0.21 0.34 8.87
C ASP A 149 -0.44 0.14 7.36
N GLN A 150 -0.88 -1.06 7.00
CA GLN A 150 -1.16 -1.52 5.64
C GLN A 150 -2.37 -2.46 5.69
N LEU A 151 -3.10 -2.58 4.57
CA LEU A 151 -4.28 -3.45 4.46
C LEU A 151 -5.37 -3.14 5.52
N ASN A 152 -5.48 -1.87 5.91
CA ASN A 152 -6.57 -1.37 6.75
C ASN A 152 -7.83 -1.25 5.90
N PHE A 153 -8.48 -2.39 5.63
CA PHE A 153 -9.71 -2.42 4.86
C PHE A 153 -10.86 -1.83 5.66
N PRO A 154 -11.76 -1.08 5.00
CA PRO A 154 -12.96 -0.59 5.66
C PRO A 154 -13.85 -1.77 6.08
N ILE A 155 -14.19 -1.82 7.36
CA ILE A 155 -15.02 -2.88 7.96
C ILE A 155 -16.50 -2.52 7.85
N SER A 156 -16.81 -1.23 7.64
CA SER A 156 -18.16 -0.76 7.37
C SER A 156 -18.19 0.23 6.21
N SER A 157 -19.29 0.24 5.47
CA SER A 157 -19.48 1.17 4.37
C SER A 157 -19.55 2.64 4.80
N LEU A 158 -19.83 2.90 6.10
CA LEU A 158 -19.81 4.24 6.68
C LEU A 158 -18.39 4.81 6.80
N GLU A 159 -17.37 3.95 6.98
CA GLU A 159 -15.96 4.37 7.01
C GLU A 159 -15.49 4.92 5.66
N VAL A 160 -16.11 4.46 4.56
CA VAL A 160 -15.82 4.90 3.19
C VAL A 160 -16.80 5.97 2.70
N ALA A 161 -17.81 6.33 3.49
CA ALA A 161 -18.85 7.29 3.07
C ALA A 161 -18.30 8.70 2.77
N LYS A 162 -17.08 9.01 3.19
CA LYS A 162 -16.37 10.26 2.87
C LYS A 162 -15.46 10.15 1.63
N GLY A 163 -15.49 9.02 0.93
CA GLY A 163 -14.61 8.72 -0.21
C GLY A 163 -13.21 8.26 0.21
N MET A 164 -12.39 7.93 -0.78
CA MET A 164 -10.97 7.61 -0.62
C MET A 164 -10.12 8.54 -1.47
N SER A 165 -9.03 9.06 -0.91
CA SER A 165 -7.99 9.73 -1.67
C SER A 165 -7.02 8.69 -2.21
N SER A 166 -6.63 8.82 -3.46
CA SER A 166 -5.61 7.99 -4.10
C SER A 166 -4.40 8.85 -4.41
N GLU A 167 -3.22 8.33 -4.11
CA GLU A 167 -1.93 8.94 -4.46
C GLU A 167 -1.02 7.86 -5.03
N VAL A 168 -0.28 8.21 -6.06
CA VAL A 168 0.73 7.33 -6.66
C VAL A 168 2.09 7.96 -6.46
N VAL A 169 2.95 7.24 -5.76
CA VAL A 169 4.33 7.66 -5.48
C VAL A 169 5.24 7.06 -6.55
N GLN A 170 6.02 7.91 -7.20
CA GLN A 170 7.04 7.52 -8.17
C GLN A 170 8.42 7.62 -7.54
N LEU A 171 9.24 6.58 -7.76
CA LEU A 171 10.65 6.53 -7.39
C LEU A 171 11.47 6.58 -8.69
N LEU A 172 12.32 7.59 -8.83
CA LEU A 172 13.03 7.90 -10.07
C LEU A 172 14.54 7.98 -9.81
N ASP A 173 15.36 7.45 -10.71
CA ASP A 173 16.83 7.57 -10.66
C ASP A 173 17.32 9.03 -10.84
#